data_AF-A0A4Q3EBJ5-F1
#
_entry.id   AF-A0A4Q3EBJ5-F1
#
_cell.length_a   1.000
_cell.length_b   1.000
_cell.length_c   1.000
_cell.angle_alpha   90.00
_cell.angle_beta   90.00
_cell.angle_gamma   90.00
#
_symmetry.space_group_name_H-M   'P 1'
#
loop_
_entity.id
_entity.type
_entity.pdbx_description
1 polymer ?
#
loop_
_entity_poly.entity_id
_entity_poly.type
_entity_poly.pdbx_seq_one_letter_code
_entity_poly.pdbx_strand_id
1 'polypeptide(L)'
;MKYLIVGLGNIGPEYADTRHNIGFMVLDGLAKQEGAKFSIMRHAYYTEVNFKGRGLHLIKPTTYMNLSGKALNHWRHELKIPVENVLVVVDDIA
;
A
#
# COMPACT_ATOMS: atom_id res chain seq x y z
N MET A 1 6.23 17.17 -1.31
CA MET A 1 5.30 16.54 -2.29
C MET A 1 4.90 15.17 -1.77
N LYS A 2 3.64 14.77 -1.95
CA LYS A 2 3.07 13.53 -1.39
C LYS A 2 2.77 12.55 -2.51
N TYR A 3 3.10 11.28 -2.26
CA TYR A 3 2.80 10.16 -3.14
C TYR A 3 2.07 9.07 -2.37
N LEU A 4 1.18 8.35 -3.05
CA LEU A 4 0.48 7.20 -2.49
C LEU A 4 0.97 5.95 -3.20
N ILE A 5 1.59 5.03 -2.46
CA ILE A 5 2.04 3.74 -2.98
C ILE A 5 1.11 2.66 -2.41
N VAL A 6 0.44 1.93 -3.30
CA VAL A 6 -0.56 0.92 -2.96
C VAL A 6 0.00 -0.45 -3.29
N GLY A 7 0.23 -1.29 -2.29
CA GLY A 7 0.61 -2.69 -2.48
C GLY A 7 -0.63 -3.55 -2.46
N LEU A 8 -0.94 -4.23 -3.56
CA LEU A 8 -2.10 -5.11 -3.65
C LEU A 8 -1.80 -6.50 -3.08
N GLY A 9 -2.85 -7.14 -2.56
CA GLY A 9 -2.81 -8.44 -1.90
C GLY A 9 -4.08 -8.73 -1.11
N ASN A 10 -4.15 -9.93 -0.53
CA ASN A 10 -5.19 -10.36 0.40
C ASN A 10 -4.66 -10.42 1.84
N ILE A 11 -5.56 -10.17 2.78
CA ILE A 11 -5.30 -10.35 4.22
C ILE A 11 -5.57 -11.79 4.63
N GLY A 12 -4.83 -12.28 5.61
CA GLY A 12 -4.94 -13.65 6.13
C GLY A 12 -3.62 -14.41 5.97
N PRO A 13 -3.24 -15.24 6.96
CA PRO A 13 -1.99 -16.01 6.91
C PRO A 13 -1.91 -16.93 5.69
N GLU A 14 -3.04 -17.43 5.20
CA GLU A 14 -3.12 -18.30 4.02
C GLU A 14 -2.72 -17.62 2.70
N TYR A 15 -2.74 -16.27 2.64
CA TYR A 15 -2.37 -15.51 1.46
C TYR A 15 -0.95 -14.95 1.50
N ALA A 16 -0.32 -14.97 2.68
CA ALA A 16 0.92 -14.22 2.97
C ALA A 16 2.03 -14.49 1.94
N ASP A 17 2.21 -15.74 1.54
CA ASP A 17 3.28 -16.20 0.64
C ASP A 17 2.78 -16.54 -0.78
N THR A 18 1.60 -16.05 -1.17
CA THR A 18 1.07 -16.24 -2.52
C THR A 18 1.62 -15.19 -3.49
N ARG A 19 1.69 -15.53 -4.79
CA ARG A 19 2.12 -14.58 -5.84
C ARG A 19 1.29 -13.29 -5.84
N HIS A 20 0.01 -13.42 -5.52
CA HIS A 20 -0.95 -12.32 -5.48
C HIS A 20 -0.69 -11.31 -4.35
N ASN A 21 0.18 -11.64 -3.40
CA ASN A 21 0.57 -10.78 -2.29
C ASN A 21 1.90 -10.06 -2.53
N ILE A 22 2.47 -10.12 -3.75
CA ILE A 22 3.76 -9.46 -4.05
C ILE A 22 3.72 -7.95 -3.77
N GLY A 23 2.58 -7.29 -3.98
CA GLY A 23 2.42 -5.87 -3.65
C GLY A 23 2.61 -5.59 -2.16
N PHE A 24 2.08 -6.45 -1.28
CA PHE A 24 2.31 -6.36 0.17
C PHE A 24 3.79 -6.57 0.50
N MET A 25 4.42 -7.58 -0.09
CA MET A 25 5.84 -7.92 0.16
C MET A 25 6.79 -6.78 -0.26
N VAL A 26 6.54 -6.15 -1.40
CA VAL A 26 7.34 -4.99 -1.87
C VAL A 26 7.25 -3.84 -0.87
N LEU A 27 6.04 -3.53 -0.37
CA LEU A 27 5.85 -2.47 0.61
C LEU A 27 6.46 -2.81 1.97
N ASP A 28 6.43 -4.08 2.40
CA ASP A 28 7.11 -4.53 3.61
C ASP A 28 8.64 -4.38 3.49
N GLY A 29 9.21 -4.71 2.33
CA GLY A 29 10.62 -4.47 2.03
C GLY A 29 11.00 -2.99 2.10
N LEU A 30 10.20 -2.12 1.47
CA LEU A 30 10.42 -0.67 1.49
C LEU A 30 10.31 -0.09 2.90
N ALA A 31 9.24 -0.42 3.64
CA ALA A 31 9.06 0.06 5.00
C ALA A 31 10.21 -0.39 5.92
N LYS A 32 10.68 -1.64 5.77
CA LYS A 32 11.83 -2.16 6.52
C LYS A 32 13.12 -1.39 6.22
N GLN A 33 13.39 -1.05 4.96
CA GLN A 33 14.56 -0.27 4.56
C GLN A 33 14.56 1.14 5.18
N GLU A 34 13.37 1.75 5.27
CA GLU A 34 13.19 3.10 5.83
C GLU A 34 12.93 3.10 7.35
N GLY A 35 12.97 1.94 8.01
CA GLY A 35 12.74 1.81 9.46
C GLY A 35 11.30 2.11 9.91
N ALA A 36 10.34 2.06 8.99
CA ALA A 36 8.93 2.33 9.25
C ALA A 36 8.15 1.06 9.60
N LYS A 37 7.08 1.23 10.38
CA LYS A 37 6.18 0.15 10.77
C LYS A 37 4.76 0.44 10.30
N PHE A 38 4.09 -0.59 9.81
CA PHE A 38 2.68 -0.52 9.47
C PHE A 38 1.80 -0.52 10.72
N SER A 39 0.77 0.31 10.71
CA SER A 39 -0.35 0.26 11.67
C SER A 39 -1.66 -0.03 10.92
N ILE A 40 -2.61 -0.67 11.59
CA ILE A 40 -3.94 -0.87 11.00
C ILE A 40 -4.70 0.45 11.11
N MET A 41 -5.14 0.95 9.96
CA MET A 41 -5.94 2.15 9.81
C MET A 41 -7.15 1.84 8.94
N ARG A 42 -7.97 2.85 8.65
CA ARG A 42 -9.20 2.66 7.87
C ARG A 42 -8.89 2.05 6.49
N HIS A 43 -9.43 0.85 6.28
CA HIS A 43 -9.31 0.07 5.03
C HIS A 43 -7.89 -0.36 4.62
N ALA A 44 -6.86 -0.17 5.44
CA ALA A 44 -5.50 -0.56 5.08
C ALA A 44 -4.57 -0.74 6.29
N TYR A 45 -3.53 -1.55 6.13
CA TYR A 45 -2.28 -1.29 6.85
C TYR A 45 -1.64 -0.04 6.24
N TYR A 46 -1.29 0.92 7.08
CA TYR A 46 -0.76 2.22 6.66
C TYR A 46 0.60 2.48 7.31
N THR A 47 1.50 3.11 6.56
CA THR A 47 2.67 3.78 7.11
C THR A 47 3.07 4.96 6.23
N GLU A 48 3.96 5.81 6.74
CA GLU A 48 4.51 6.95 6.02
C GLU A 48 6.02 6.95 6.14
N VAL A 49 6.70 7.20 5.03
CA VAL A 49 8.16 7.33 4.97
C VAL A 49 8.54 8.62 4.25
N ASN A 50 9.64 9.24 4.69
CA ASN A 50 10.24 10.37 3.99
C ASN A 50 11.37 9.87 3.10
N PHE A 51 11.14 9.85 1.80
CA PHE A 51 12.12 9.40 0.81
C PHE A 51 12.62 10.59 0.00
N LYS A 52 13.88 10.99 0.21
CA LYS A 52 14.54 12.09 -0.51
C LYS A 52 13.72 13.40 -0.51
N GLY A 53 13.12 13.75 0.64
CA GLY A 53 12.31 14.97 0.79
C GLY A 53 10.88 14.85 0.25
N ARG A 54 10.42 13.63 -0.07
CA ARG A 54 9.06 13.33 -0.53
C ARG A 54 8.37 12.43 0.51
N GLY A 55 7.15 12.76 0.89
CA GLY A 55 6.34 11.90 1.74
C GLY A 55 5.72 10.79 0.90
N LEU A 56 6.12 9.55 1.16
CA LEU A 56 5.48 8.37 0.57
C LEU A 56 4.52 7.78 1.60
N HIS A 57 3.25 7.80 1.27
CA HIS A 57 2.21 7.13 2.03
C HIS A 57 2.04 5.73 1.47
N LEU A 58 2.30 4.72 2.28
CA LEU A 58 2.25 3.32 1.86
C LEU A 58 0.97 2.68 2.42
N ILE A 59 0.18 2.05 1.56
CA ILE A 59 -1.02 1.31 1.98
C ILE A 59 -1.02 -0.12 1.47
N LYS A 60 -1.40 -1.05 2.34
CA LYS A 60 -1.76 -2.45 2.00
C LYS A 60 -3.25 -2.64 2.30
N PRO A 61 -4.15 -2.62 1.30
CA PRO A 61 -5.59 -2.66 1.50
C PRO A 61 -6.04 -3.88 2.34
N THR A 62 -6.90 -3.65 3.34
CA THR A 62 -7.48 -4.73 4.16
C THR A 62 -8.89 -5.11 3.69
N THR A 63 -9.21 -4.82 2.43
CA THR A 63 -10.54 -4.96 1.83
C THR A 63 -10.71 -6.21 0.98
N TYR A 64 -9.71 -7.09 0.96
CA TYR A 64 -9.50 -8.10 -0.10
C TYR A 64 -9.24 -7.47 -1.48
N MET A 65 -8.64 -8.26 -2.38
CA MET A 65 -8.13 -7.79 -3.67
C MET A 65 -9.22 -7.11 -4.50
N ASN A 66 -10.37 -7.77 -4.66
CA ASN A 66 -11.47 -7.32 -5.51
C ASN A 66 -12.08 -5.97 -5.09
N LEU A 67 -11.86 -5.52 -3.85
CA LEU A 67 -12.37 -4.25 -3.34
C LEU A 67 -11.26 -3.24 -3.01
N SER A 68 -10.01 -3.48 -3.44
CA SER A 68 -8.85 -2.60 -3.20
C SER A 68 -9.08 -1.15 -3.63
N GLY A 69 -9.91 -0.92 -4.66
CA GLY A 69 -10.29 0.42 -5.09
C GLY A 69 -10.98 1.27 -4.01
N LYS A 70 -11.67 0.63 -3.04
CA LYS A 70 -12.27 1.34 -1.89
C LYS A 70 -11.20 1.93 -0.98
N ALA A 71 -10.16 1.16 -0.68
CA ALA A 71 -9.04 1.62 0.14
C ALA A 71 -8.24 2.71 -0.59
N LEU A 72 -7.88 2.48 -1.86
CA LEU A 72 -7.16 3.47 -2.67
C LEU A 72 -7.91 4.79 -2.72
N ASN A 73 -9.21 4.77 -3.07
CA ASN A 73 -9.97 6.00 -3.20
C ASN A 73 -10.10 6.74 -1.86
N HIS A 74 -10.34 6.02 -0.77
CA HIS A 74 -10.37 6.61 0.57
C HIS A 74 -9.07 7.36 0.90
N TRP A 75 -7.92 6.70 0.78
CA TRP A 75 -6.63 7.27 1.13
C TRP A 75 -6.20 8.41 0.21
N ARG A 76 -6.49 8.30 -1.09
CA ARG A 76 -6.24 9.37 -2.07
C ARG A 76 -6.98 10.65 -1.69
N HIS A 77 -8.26 10.53 -1.33
CA HIS A 77 -9.08 11.67 -0.90
C HIS A 77 -8.66 12.23 0.46
N GLU A 78 -8.42 11.36 1.44
CA GLU A 78 -7.99 11.73 2.80
C GLU A 78 -6.67 12.54 2.76
N LEU A 79 -5.69 12.05 2.00
CA LEU A 79 -4.37 12.65 1.90
C LEU A 79 -4.28 13.78 0.87
N LYS A 80 -5.35 13.99 0.09
CA LYS A 80 -5.42 14.95 -1.03
C LYS A 80 -4.31 14.74 -2.06
N ILE A 81 -4.06 13.48 -2.41
CA ILE A 81 -3.02 13.10 -3.37
C ILE A 81 -3.63 13.03 -4.78
N PRO A 82 -3.06 13.72 -5.77
CA PRO A 82 -3.58 13.66 -7.13
C PRO A 82 -3.22 12.31 -7.78
N VAL A 83 -3.98 11.88 -8.78
CA VAL A 83 -3.90 10.50 -9.31
C VAL A 83 -2.54 10.20 -9.96
N GLU A 84 -1.92 11.21 -10.57
CA GLU A 84 -0.58 11.17 -11.15
C GLU A 84 0.53 10.90 -10.12
N ASN A 85 0.24 11.05 -8.82
CA ASN A 85 1.16 10.73 -7.73
C ASN A 85 0.84 9.40 -7.05
N VAL A 86 0.00 8.55 -7.69
CA VAL A 86 -0.33 7.21 -7.20
C VAL A 86 0.50 6.17 -7.96
N LEU A 87 1.12 5.25 -7.22
CA LEU A 87 1.75 4.04 -7.77
C LEU A 87 1.06 2.82 -7.18
N VAL A 88 0.61 1.90 -8.04
CA VAL A 88 0.04 0.61 -7.62
C VAL A 88 1.06 -0.48 -7.93
N VAL A 89 1.38 -1.29 -6.92
CA VAL A 89 2.25 -2.46 -7.04
C VAL A 89 1.38 -3.70 -6.94
N VAL A 90 1.39 -4.49 -8.01
CA VAL A 90 0.58 -5.70 -8.17
C VAL A 90 1.37 -6.72 -8.98
N ASP A 91 1.04 -7.99 -8.80
CA ASP A 91 1.39 -9.06 -9.73
C ASP A 91 0.75 -8.85 -11.12
N ASP A 92 1.43 -9.29 -12.16
CA ASP A 92 0.99 -9.06 -13.55
C ASP A 92 -0.04 -10.11 -14.03
N ILE A 93 0.11 -11.38 -13.61
CA ILE A 93 -0.62 -12.52 -14.19
C ILE A 93 -1.26 -13.46 -13.15
N ALA A 94 -0.92 -13.35 -11.86
CA ALA A 94 -0.90 -14.47 -10.89
C ALA A 94 -2.06 -15.50 -10.93
#